data_AF-A0A821Z8C6-F1
#
_entry.id   AF-A0A821Z8C6-F1
#
_cell.length_a   1.000
_cell.length_b   1.000
_cell.length_c   1.000
_cell.angle_alpha   90.00
_cell.angle_beta   90.00
_cell.angle_gamma   90.00
#
_symmetry.space_group_name_H-M   'P 1'
#
loop_
_entity.id
_entity.type
_entity.pdbx_description
1 polymer ?
#
loop_
_entity_poly.entity_id
_entity_poly.type
_entity_poly.pdbx_seq_one_letter_code
_entity_poly.pdbx_strand_id
1 'polypeptide(L)'
;MKTTGEPINPVLLQSAEQKFYQLNTDPFNKPNQSIRKTNLQNAFPQGIFPSIKNPNNPPNEITDYFSKQLSESWKKLLSHNEYEKENPSIEEIIQLLNLFRDESEKLYNEFSKSIKLSNEQLFETGLLFRITPTVLVPLLLEKSSAFELTKNQCTLLGGIIVNWTLEQQMERILHFAIHDKREDFKNEISHIPHSNWKPSEHITWLVLELEMNITIREIQIKVANHMIQPNIIGDTSTARNIVMQMNMGEGKTSVILPMLAVYLSSSNLSLARIIVLKSLFPTNYQSLRYKLGGLLNRRIFPFACRRDMNVKDQQINQIFERFKHGLSKCDIILTSPEDILSFDLLTIDKCRRNEFDTGRSMLTVQRWLK
;
A
#
# COMPACT_ATOMS: atom_id res chain seq x y z
N MET A 1 -25.30 23.40 22.01
CA MET A 1 -25.01 24.83 21.84
C MET A 1 -24.05 24.98 20.68
N LYS A 2 -24.39 25.77 19.66
CA LYS A 2 -23.52 26.02 18.50
C LYS A 2 -22.35 26.88 18.97
N THR A 3 -21.20 26.26 19.18
CA THR A 3 -19.93 26.98 19.35
C THR A 3 -19.53 27.50 17.98
N THR A 4 -19.79 28.78 17.75
CA THR A 4 -19.21 29.56 16.65
C THR A 4 -17.71 29.69 16.91
N GLY A 5 -16.95 28.66 16.54
CA GLY A 5 -15.50 28.73 16.49
C GLY A 5 -15.07 29.71 15.39
N GLU A 6 -14.01 30.47 15.65
CA GLU A 6 -13.37 31.32 14.65
C GLU A 6 -13.16 30.52 13.34
N PRO A 7 -13.38 31.14 12.18
CA PRO A 7 -13.22 30.46 10.91
C PRO A 7 -11.76 30.04 10.76
N ILE A 8 -11.53 28.73 10.57
CA ILE A 8 -10.24 28.18 10.15
C ILE A 8 -9.69 29.05 9.01
N ASN A 9 -8.40 29.37 9.06
CA ASN A 9 -7.77 30.20 8.05
C ASN A 9 -8.09 29.67 6.63
N PRO A 10 -8.82 30.44 5.80
CA PRO A 10 -9.35 29.95 4.54
C PRO A 10 -8.24 29.63 3.53
N VAL A 11 -7.10 30.33 3.61
CA VAL A 11 -5.95 30.11 2.72
C VAL A 11 -5.28 28.77 3.01
N LEU A 12 -5.08 28.47 4.30
CA LEU A 12 -4.50 27.20 4.73
C LEU A 12 -5.43 26.03 4.45
N LEU A 13 -6.75 26.22 4.65
CA LEU A 13 -7.75 25.22 4.30
C LEU A 13 -7.75 24.93 2.80
N GLN A 14 -7.71 25.96 1.95
CA GLN A 14 -7.64 25.79 0.50
C GLN A 14 -6.36 25.06 0.05
N SER A 15 -5.21 25.37 0.66
CA SER A 15 -3.96 24.65 0.41
C SER A 15 -4.07 23.16 0.78
N ALA A 16 -4.66 22.85 1.94
CA ALA A 16 -4.91 21.47 2.35
C ALA A 16 -5.91 20.76 1.42
N GLU A 17 -6.95 21.46 0.95
CA GLU A 17 -7.92 20.92 -0.01
C GLU A 17 -7.26 20.55 -1.34
N GLN A 18 -6.41 21.42 -1.87
CA GLN A 18 -5.66 21.15 -3.10
C GLN A 18 -4.83 19.87 -2.95
N LYS A 19 -4.11 19.71 -1.85
CA LYS A 19 -3.25 18.54 -1.64
C LYS A 19 -4.04 17.25 -1.38
N PHE A 20 -5.12 17.33 -0.63
CA PHE A 20 -5.86 16.14 -0.21
C PHE A 20 -6.82 15.63 -1.29
N TYR A 21 -7.46 16.52 -2.05
CA TYR A 21 -8.50 16.18 -3.03
C TYR A 21 -8.04 16.18 -4.49
N GLN A 22 -6.88 16.75 -4.80
CA GLN A 22 -6.36 16.80 -6.17
C GLN A 22 -5.21 15.83 -6.38
N LEU A 23 -4.92 15.55 -7.66
CA LEU A 23 -3.71 14.83 -8.04
C LEU A 23 -2.52 15.76 -7.83
N ASN A 24 -1.45 15.22 -7.29
CA ASN A 24 -0.25 16.00 -7.07
C ASN A 24 0.51 16.17 -8.39
N THR A 25 0.94 17.40 -8.65
CA THR A 25 1.79 17.73 -9.80
C THR A 25 3.25 17.63 -9.41
N ASP A 26 4.13 17.33 -10.37
CA ASP A 26 5.56 17.17 -10.13
C ASP A 26 6.14 18.40 -9.39
N PRO A 27 6.64 18.26 -8.14
CA PRO A 27 7.18 19.39 -7.38
C PRO A 27 8.45 19.96 -8.03
N PHE A 28 9.14 19.19 -8.87
CA PHE A 28 10.34 19.65 -9.58
C PHE A 28 10.02 20.28 -10.94
N ASN A 29 8.75 20.32 -11.35
CA ASN A 29 8.21 21.03 -12.51
C ASN A 29 9.25 21.34 -13.61
N LYS A 30 9.86 20.30 -14.20
CA LYS A 30 10.91 20.53 -15.20
C LYS A 30 10.24 20.89 -16.51
N PRO A 31 10.54 22.05 -17.13
CA PRO A 31 10.38 22.16 -18.56
C PRO A 31 11.19 21.03 -19.21
N ASN A 32 10.67 20.46 -20.30
CA ASN A 32 11.31 19.42 -21.10
C ASN A 32 12.66 19.91 -21.69
N GLN A 33 13.68 20.11 -20.87
CA GLN A 33 15.07 20.17 -21.30
C GLN A 33 15.62 18.76 -21.16
N SER A 34 15.19 17.93 -22.11
CA SER A 34 15.70 16.60 -22.23
C SER A 34 16.98 16.67 -23.07
N ILE A 35 18.12 16.48 -22.43
CA ILE A 35 19.37 16.35 -23.17
C ILE A 35 19.31 15.00 -23.88
N ARG A 36 19.29 15.04 -25.22
CA ARG A 36 19.31 13.83 -26.03
C ARG A 36 20.67 13.17 -25.85
N LYS A 37 20.76 12.12 -25.03
CA LYS A 37 21.90 11.20 -25.12
C LYS A 37 21.82 10.54 -26.48
N THR A 38 22.69 10.92 -27.40
CA THR A 38 23.06 10.03 -28.49
C THR A 38 23.75 8.86 -27.81
N ASN A 39 23.05 7.72 -27.69
CA ASN A 39 23.71 6.46 -27.44
C ASN A 39 24.84 6.39 -28.47
N LEU A 40 26.09 6.55 -28.03
CA LEU A 40 27.26 6.24 -28.85
C LEU A 40 26.94 4.90 -29.49
N GLN A 41 27.11 4.79 -30.81
CA GLN A 41 26.76 3.62 -31.60
C GLN A 41 27.48 2.39 -31.04
N ASN A 42 26.92 1.80 -29.99
CA ASN A 42 27.45 0.60 -29.38
C ASN A 42 27.05 -0.52 -30.34
N ALA A 43 28.05 -1.04 -31.04
CA ALA A 43 27.87 -2.19 -31.91
C ALA A 43 27.22 -3.31 -31.10
N PHE A 44 26.27 -4.02 -31.73
CA PHE A 44 25.65 -5.19 -31.12
C PHE A 44 26.75 -6.13 -30.60
N PRO A 45 26.73 -6.55 -29.33
CA PRO A 45 27.78 -7.37 -28.76
C PRO A 45 27.74 -8.77 -29.41
N GLN A 46 28.50 -8.94 -30.49
CA GLN A 46 28.56 -10.17 -31.27
C GLN A 46 29.16 -11.35 -30.48
N GLY A 47 29.84 -11.09 -29.36
CA GLY A 47 30.48 -12.09 -28.51
C GLY A 47 29.60 -12.78 -27.48
N ILE A 48 28.32 -12.42 -27.34
CA ILE A 48 27.40 -13.09 -26.38
C ILE A 48 27.02 -14.50 -26.85
N PHE A 49 26.95 -14.70 -28.16
CA PHE A 49 26.83 -16.02 -28.75
C PHE A 49 28.22 -16.43 -29.25
N PRO A 50 28.82 -17.52 -28.74
CA PRO A 50 30.08 -18.02 -29.28
C PRO A 50 29.89 -18.18 -30.78
N SER A 51 30.83 -17.63 -31.55
CA SER A 51 30.76 -17.54 -33.00
C SER A 51 30.33 -18.90 -33.58
N ILE A 52 29.11 -18.97 -34.10
CA ILE A 52 28.54 -20.17 -34.73
C ILE A 52 29.16 -20.33 -36.14
N LYS A 53 30.49 -20.41 -36.18
CA LYS A 53 31.27 -20.78 -37.36
C LYS A 53 32.12 -22.01 -37.04
N ASN A 54 31.56 -22.96 -36.30
CA ASN A 54 32.10 -24.30 -36.27
C ASN A 54 31.38 -25.09 -37.38
N PRO A 55 32.04 -25.43 -38.50
CA PRO A 55 31.39 -26.05 -39.66
C PRO A 55 30.82 -27.45 -39.40
N ASN A 56 31.03 -28.02 -38.20
CA ASN A 56 30.62 -29.38 -37.84
C ASN A 56 29.37 -29.47 -36.94
N ASN A 57 28.76 -28.34 -36.56
CA ASN A 57 27.49 -28.34 -35.82
C ASN A 57 26.60 -27.20 -36.35
N PRO A 58 25.47 -27.50 -37.02
CA PRO A 58 24.56 -26.46 -37.47
C PRO A 58 24.02 -25.68 -36.24
N PRO A 59 23.79 -24.36 -36.35
CA PRO A 59 23.11 -23.61 -35.30
C PRO A 59 21.75 -24.28 -35.04
N ASN A 60 21.50 -24.64 -33.78
CA ASN A 60 20.19 -25.11 -33.37
C ASN A 60 19.17 -23.99 -33.68
N GLU A 61 17.98 -24.31 -34.20
CA GLU A 61 16.93 -23.31 -34.49
C GLU A 61 16.64 -22.39 -33.29
N ILE A 62 16.86 -22.92 -32.09
CA ILE A 62 16.74 -22.23 -30.80
C ILE A 62 17.77 -21.08 -30.67
N THR A 63 19.02 -21.29 -31.08
CA THR A 63 20.06 -20.25 -31.02
C THR A 63 19.78 -19.10 -31.99
N ASP A 64 19.27 -19.40 -33.18
CA ASP A 64 18.88 -18.38 -34.15
C ASP A 64 17.65 -17.59 -33.66
N TYR A 65 16.68 -18.27 -33.04
CA TYR A 65 15.52 -17.63 -32.42
C TYR A 65 15.92 -16.63 -31.32
N PHE A 66 16.79 -17.04 -30.38
CA PHE A 66 17.25 -16.14 -29.31
C PHE A 66 18.15 -15.02 -29.82
N SER A 67 19.02 -15.27 -30.81
CA SER A 67 19.84 -14.21 -31.39
C SER A 67 18.97 -13.12 -32.04
N LYS A 68 17.90 -13.53 -32.74
CA LYS A 68 16.94 -12.63 -33.36
C LYS A 68 16.20 -11.81 -32.31
N GLN A 69 15.66 -12.44 -31.26
CA GLN A 69 14.99 -11.72 -30.16
C GLN A 69 15.92 -10.72 -29.46
N LEU A 70 17.18 -11.09 -29.23
CA LEU A 70 18.16 -10.23 -28.57
C LEU A 70 18.53 -9.04 -29.47
N SER A 71 18.64 -9.26 -30.78
CA SER A 71 18.84 -8.18 -31.76
C SER A 71 17.65 -7.21 -31.82
N GLU A 72 16.42 -7.72 -31.73
CA GLU A 72 15.21 -6.90 -31.69
C GLU A 72 15.11 -6.11 -30.38
N SER A 73 15.45 -6.73 -29.25
CA SER A 73 15.53 -6.06 -27.94
C SER A 73 16.60 -4.97 -27.93
N TRP A 74 17.78 -5.24 -28.50
CA TRP A 74 18.86 -4.26 -28.62
C TRP A 74 18.47 -3.08 -29.51
N LYS A 75 17.81 -3.33 -30.65
CA LYS A 75 17.24 -2.27 -31.49
C LYS A 75 16.20 -1.44 -30.73
N LYS A 76 15.35 -2.08 -29.92
CA LYS A 76 14.39 -1.39 -29.05
C LYS A 76 15.09 -0.52 -28.00
N LEU A 77 16.14 -1.04 -27.36
CA LEU A 77 16.94 -0.31 -26.38
C LEU A 77 17.62 0.91 -27.00
N LEU A 78 18.20 0.78 -28.21
CA LEU A 78 18.76 1.90 -28.95
C LEU A 78 17.71 2.92 -29.40
N SER A 79 16.49 2.47 -29.71
CA SER A 79 15.36 3.33 -30.07
C SER A 79 14.71 4.02 -28.87
N HIS A 80 14.95 3.53 -27.65
CA HIS A 80 14.59 4.23 -26.43
C HIS A 80 15.56 5.39 -26.25
N ASN A 81 15.08 6.59 -26.57
CA ASN A 81 15.77 7.83 -26.24
C ASN A 81 15.88 7.91 -24.70
N GLU A 82 17.08 7.71 -24.15
CA GLU A 82 17.37 8.07 -22.77
C GLU A 82 17.39 9.59 -22.68
N TYR A 83 16.24 10.16 -22.34
CA TYR A 83 16.17 11.54 -21.90
C TYR A 83 16.62 11.58 -20.44
N GLU A 84 17.86 12.02 -20.18
CA GLU A 84 18.22 12.39 -18.81
C GLU A 84 17.54 13.73 -18.51
N LYS A 85 16.52 13.68 -17.64
CA LYS A 85 16.07 14.89 -16.93
C LYS A 85 17.28 15.38 -16.14
N GLU A 86 17.68 16.65 -16.28
CA GLU A 86 18.68 17.23 -15.38
C GLU A 86 18.23 16.98 -13.94
N ASN A 87 19.03 16.31 -13.12
CA ASN A 87 18.65 16.06 -11.73
C ASN A 87 18.64 17.39 -10.95
N PRO A 88 17.69 17.62 -10.04
CA PRO A 88 17.69 18.86 -9.26
C PRO A 88 18.95 18.92 -8.41
N SER A 89 19.40 20.14 -8.13
CA SER A 89 20.55 20.34 -7.25
C SER A 89 20.20 19.96 -5.81
N ILE A 90 21.22 19.63 -5.00
CA ILE A 90 21.02 19.35 -3.57
C ILE A 90 20.40 20.56 -2.86
N GLU A 91 20.76 21.78 -3.28
CA GLU A 91 20.22 23.03 -2.73
C GLU A 91 18.71 23.18 -3.01
N GLU A 92 18.26 22.86 -4.23
CA GLU A 92 16.84 22.85 -4.59
C GLU A 92 16.04 21.85 -3.74
N ILE A 93 16.60 20.65 -3.51
CA ILE A 93 15.95 19.63 -2.66
C ILE A 93 15.82 20.12 -1.22
N ILE A 94 16.86 20.76 -0.67
CA ILE A 94 16.82 21.32 0.68
C ILE A 94 15.81 22.47 0.78
N GLN A 95 15.74 23.34 -0.22
CA GLN A 95 14.76 24.43 -0.26
C GLN A 95 13.32 23.90 -0.27
N LEU A 96 13.03 22.90 -1.09
CA LEU A 96 11.71 22.26 -1.14
C LEU A 96 11.36 21.54 0.16
N LEU A 97 12.33 20.82 0.76
CA LEU A 97 12.14 20.18 2.06
C LEU A 97 11.77 21.19 3.15
N ASN A 98 12.46 22.33 3.21
CA ASN A 98 12.15 23.38 4.18
C ASN A 98 10.78 24.01 3.92
N LEU A 99 10.40 24.19 2.66
CA LEU A 99 9.07 24.67 2.30
C LEU A 99 7.96 23.72 2.80
N PHE A 100 8.11 22.41 2.59
CA PHE A 100 7.12 21.45 3.08
C PHE A 100 7.05 21.40 4.61
N ARG A 101 8.18 21.51 5.31
CA ARG A 101 8.23 21.59 6.78
C ARG A 101 7.54 22.84 7.32
N ASP A 102 7.79 24.00 6.72
CA ASP A 102 7.12 25.25 7.11
C ASP A 102 5.61 25.17 6.90
N GLU A 103 5.18 24.55 5.80
CA GLU A 103 3.77 24.33 5.51
C GLU A 103 3.11 23.33 6.46
N SER A 104 3.76 22.22 6.78
CA SER A 104 3.23 21.23 7.72
C SER A 104 3.14 21.79 9.14
N GLU A 105 4.11 22.58 9.58
CA GLU A 105 4.05 23.28 10.87
C GLU A 105 2.87 24.27 10.92
N LYS A 106 2.69 25.09 9.88
CA LYS A 106 1.55 26.03 9.79
C LYS A 106 0.21 25.31 9.83
N LEU A 107 0.05 24.25 9.04
CA LEU A 107 -1.17 23.45 9.00
C LEU A 107 -1.43 22.76 10.33
N TYR A 108 -0.40 22.17 10.96
CA TYR A 108 -0.54 21.49 12.24
C TYR A 108 -0.91 22.45 13.37
N ASN A 109 -0.31 23.64 13.39
CA ASN A 109 -0.64 24.67 14.38
C ASN A 109 -2.09 25.15 14.23
N GLU A 110 -2.57 25.36 13.00
CA GLU A 110 -3.95 25.73 12.73
C GLU A 110 -4.94 24.62 13.11
N PHE A 111 -4.62 23.38 12.75
CA PHE A 111 -5.40 22.20 13.12
C PHE A 111 -5.48 22.01 14.64
N SER A 112 -4.35 22.14 15.33
CA SER A 112 -4.25 22.06 16.79
C SER A 112 -5.08 23.13 17.48
N LYS A 113 -5.03 24.38 16.98
CA LYS A 113 -5.90 25.47 17.46
C LYS A 113 -7.37 25.16 17.23
N SER A 114 -7.74 24.68 16.05
CA SER A 114 -9.12 24.33 15.72
C SER A 114 -9.70 23.26 16.66
N ILE A 115 -8.92 22.21 16.97
CA ILE A 115 -9.32 21.16 17.92
C ILE A 115 -9.48 21.73 19.34
N LYS A 116 -8.55 22.57 19.78
CA LYS A 116 -8.59 23.22 21.10
C LYS A 116 -9.83 24.10 21.28
N LEU A 117 -10.08 24.99 20.32
CA LEU A 117 -11.24 25.89 20.35
C LEU A 117 -12.56 25.13 20.31
N SER A 118 -12.64 24.05 19.54
CA SER A 118 -13.86 23.24 19.46
C SER A 118 -14.16 22.47 20.74
N ASN A 119 -13.15 22.23 21.60
CA ASN A 119 -13.22 21.35 22.77
C ASN A 119 -12.63 22.01 24.02
N GLU A 120 -12.76 23.33 24.17
CA GLU A 120 -12.10 24.12 25.22
C GLU A 120 -12.34 23.55 26.63
N GLN A 121 -13.59 23.22 26.95
CA GLN A 121 -13.98 22.64 28.24
C GLN A 121 -13.32 21.27 28.51
N LEU A 122 -13.08 20.46 27.47
CA LEU A 122 -12.41 19.16 27.61
C LEU A 122 -10.89 19.32 27.79
N PHE A 123 -10.31 20.39 27.25
CA PHE A 123 -8.91 20.74 27.49
C PHE A 123 -8.68 21.25 28.91
N GLU A 124 -9.55 22.14 29.40
CA GLU A 124 -9.44 22.69 30.76
C GLU A 124 -9.58 21.62 31.84
N THR A 125 -10.42 20.61 31.59
CA THR A 125 -10.62 19.46 32.49
C THR A 125 -9.56 18.37 32.34
N GLY A 126 -8.65 18.48 31.38
CA GLY A 126 -7.61 17.47 31.10
C GLY A 126 -8.14 16.14 30.56
N LEU A 127 -9.40 16.11 30.09
CA LEU A 127 -10.08 14.91 29.62
C LEU A 127 -9.85 14.63 28.13
N LEU A 128 -9.35 15.62 27.37
CA LEU A 128 -9.03 15.40 25.96
C LEU A 128 -7.68 14.70 25.77
N PHE A 129 -7.61 13.83 24.77
CA PHE A 129 -6.37 13.18 24.37
C PHE A 129 -5.31 14.20 23.91
N ARG A 130 -4.04 13.82 24.06
CA ARG A 130 -2.92 14.63 23.58
C ARG A 130 -2.97 14.72 22.06
N ILE A 131 -2.94 15.94 21.53
CA ILE A 131 -2.84 16.22 20.08
C ILE A 131 -1.47 15.72 19.60
N THR A 132 -1.44 14.50 19.07
CA THR A 132 -0.26 13.83 18.54
C THR A 132 -0.62 13.08 17.27
N PRO A 133 0.26 13.01 16.25
CA PRO A 133 -0.04 12.33 15.00
C PRO A 133 -0.55 10.90 15.17
N THR A 134 0.03 10.15 16.12
CA THR A 134 -0.35 8.76 16.42
C THR A 134 -1.78 8.59 16.92
N VAL A 135 -2.34 9.61 17.58
CA VAL A 135 -3.74 9.59 18.04
C VAL A 135 -4.67 10.16 16.97
N LEU A 136 -4.21 11.15 16.22
CA LEU A 136 -5.02 11.89 15.26
C LEU A 136 -5.27 11.12 13.96
N VAL A 137 -4.23 10.50 13.40
CA VAL A 137 -4.32 9.80 12.10
C VAL A 137 -5.36 8.67 12.13
N PRO A 138 -5.45 7.82 13.19
CA PRO A 138 -6.51 6.81 13.26
C PRO A 138 -7.94 7.37 13.29
N LEU A 139 -8.15 8.61 13.75
CA LEU A 139 -9.48 9.25 13.77
C LEU A 139 -10.01 9.56 12.36
N LEU A 140 -9.15 9.61 11.34
CA LEU A 140 -9.58 9.69 9.94
C LEU A 140 -10.11 8.36 9.41
N LEU A 141 -9.66 7.24 10.00
CA LEU A 141 -9.96 5.89 9.51
C LEU A 141 -11.21 5.31 10.17
N GLU A 142 -11.36 5.51 11.47
CA GLU A 142 -12.49 4.99 12.24
C GLU A 142 -13.27 6.13 12.89
N LYS A 143 -14.59 6.16 12.64
CA LYS A 143 -15.50 7.04 13.35
C LYS A 143 -15.61 6.57 14.80
N SER A 144 -14.93 7.26 15.71
CA SER A 144 -15.09 7.04 17.13
C SER A 144 -16.37 7.70 17.62
N SER A 145 -17.17 6.99 18.43
CA SER A 145 -18.36 7.56 19.07
C SER A 145 -18.01 8.62 20.12
N ALA A 146 -16.77 8.66 20.60
CA ALA A 146 -16.32 9.57 21.64
C ALA A 146 -15.78 10.91 21.11
N PHE A 147 -15.26 10.94 19.88
CA PHE A 147 -14.68 12.13 19.29
C PHE A 147 -14.72 12.03 17.76
N GLU A 148 -15.35 13.01 17.10
CA GLU A 148 -15.45 13.10 15.65
C GLU A 148 -14.85 14.42 15.16
N LEU A 149 -13.96 14.34 14.18
CA LEU A 149 -13.39 15.50 13.53
C LEU A 149 -14.42 16.12 12.59
N THR A 150 -14.49 17.45 12.58
CA THR A 150 -15.29 18.17 11.58
C THR A 150 -14.71 17.95 10.18
N LYS A 151 -15.52 18.13 9.13
CA LYS A 151 -15.07 17.97 7.74
C LYS A 151 -13.81 18.80 7.45
N ASN A 152 -13.77 20.06 7.90
CA ASN A 152 -12.61 20.94 7.68
C ASN A 152 -11.36 20.44 8.42
N GLN A 153 -11.53 19.92 9.64
CA GLN A 153 -10.44 19.29 10.38
C GLN A 153 -9.93 18.02 9.69
N CYS A 154 -10.81 17.19 9.15
CA CYS A 154 -10.41 16.03 8.35
C CYS A 154 -9.61 16.45 7.12
N THR A 155 -10.04 17.49 6.41
CA THR A 155 -9.33 18.05 5.26
C THR A 155 -7.95 18.56 5.64
N LEU A 156 -7.85 19.34 6.73
CA LEU A 156 -6.56 19.82 7.24
C LEU A 156 -5.63 18.65 7.59
N LEU A 157 -6.12 17.65 8.31
CA LEU A 157 -5.32 16.49 8.68
C LEU A 157 -4.89 15.67 7.46
N GLY A 158 -5.77 15.50 6.47
CA GLY A 158 -5.45 14.88 5.19
C GLY A 158 -4.33 15.62 4.46
N GLY A 159 -4.41 16.96 4.38
CA GLY A 159 -3.36 17.80 3.78
C GLY A 159 -2.03 17.75 4.55
N ILE A 160 -2.08 17.70 5.88
CA ILE A 160 -0.89 17.52 6.75
C ILE A 160 -0.22 16.17 6.44
N ILE A 161 -0.99 15.09 6.35
CA ILE A 161 -0.44 13.76 6.06
C ILE A 161 0.22 13.72 4.67
N VAL A 162 -0.42 14.34 3.66
CA VAL A 162 0.18 14.47 2.32
C VAL A 162 1.50 15.25 2.40
N ASN A 163 1.57 16.34 3.15
CA ASN A 163 2.83 17.05 3.35
C ASN A 163 3.91 16.19 3.99
N TRP A 164 3.57 15.43 5.04
CA TRP A 164 4.54 14.55 5.68
C TRP A 164 5.07 13.45 4.74
N THR A 165 4.25 12.91 3.85
CA THR A 165 4.74 11.92 2.86
C THR A 165 5.67 12.57 1.82
N LEU A 166 5.42 13.82 1.44
CA LEU A 166 6.33 14.60 0.58
C LEU A 166 7.64 14.93 1.29
N GLU A 167 7.60 15.36 2.55
CA GLU A 167 8.79 15.59 3.39
C GLU A 167 9.64 14.31 3.49
N GLN A 168 9.01 13.19 3.81
CA GLN A 168 9.66 11.87 3.87
C GLN A 168 10.34 11.51 2.56
N GLN A 169 9.69 11.75 1.41
CA GLN A 169 10.30 11.51 0.11
C GLN A 169 11.53 12.41 -0.10
N MET A 170 11.43 13.71 0.20
CA MET A 170 12.55 14.64 0.06
C MET A 170 13.73 14.25 0.96
N GLU A 171 13.48 13.80 2.18
CA GLU A 171 14.52 13.30 3.09
C GLU A 171 15.22 12.06 2.52
N ARG A 172 14.46 11.11 1.95
CA ARG A 172 15.04 9.93 1.27
C ARG A 172 15.89 10.32 0.07
N ILE A 173 15.39 11.23 -0.79
CA ILE A 173 16.12 11.76 -1.95
C ILE A 173 17.43 12.41 -1.50
N LEU A 174 17.38 13.29 -0.48
CA LEU A 174 18.55 13.96 0.07
C LEU A 174 19.57 12.97 0.63
N HIS A 175 19.11 11.97 1.39
CA HIS A 175 19.97 10.91 1.91
C HIS A 175 20.69 10.15 0.78
N PHE A 176 19.99 9.80 -0.30
CA PHE A 176 20.63 9.14 -1.45
C PHE A 176 21.62 10.05 -2.18
N ALA A 177 21.33 11.34 -2.29
CA ALA A 177 22.24 12.31 -2.90
C ALA A 177 23.55 12.46 -2.11
N ILE A 178 23.46 12.56 -0.77
CA ILE A 178 24.62 12.72 0.11
C ILE A 178 25.52 11.48 0.10
N HIS A 179 24.93 10.28 0.00
CA HIS A 179 25.66 9.01 0.03
C HIS A 179 26.08 8.49 -1.37
N ASP A 180 26.01 9.32 -2.42
CA ASP A 180 26.31 8.98 -3.83
C ASP A 180 25.61 7.70 -4.33
N LYS A 181 24.39 7.42 -3.84
CA LYS A 181 23.57 6.30 -4.30
C LYS A 181 22.75 6.71 -5.52
N ARG A 182 23.42 6.83 -6.67
CA ARG A 182 22.84 7.41 -7.90
C ARG A 182 21.61 6.71 -8.43
N GLU A 183 21.58 5.37 -8.39
CA GLU A 183 20.44 4.59 -8.89
C GLU A 183 19.21 4.77 -8.00
N ASP A 184 19.38 4.66 -6.67
CA ASP A 184 18.30 4.88 -5.71
C ASP A 184 17.77 6.31 -5.77
N PHE A 185 18.66 7.30 -5.92
CA PHE A 185 18.30 8.70 -6.13
C PHE A 185 17.44 8.88 -7.39
N LYS A 186 17.92 8.37 -8.54
CA LYS A 186 17.20 8.45 -9.82
C LYS A 186 15.85 7.74 -9.74
N ASN A 187 15.79 6.60 -9.06
CA ASN A 187 14.56 5.85 -8.86
C ASN A 187 13.58 6.65 -7.99
N GLU A 188 14.01 7.17 -6.84
CA GLU A 188 13.12 7.88 -5.92
C GLU A 188 12.53 9.15 -6.54
N ILE A 189 13.34 9.94 -7.25
CA ILE A 189 12.90 11.18 -7.88
C ILE A 189 12.02 10.95 -9.12
N SER A 190 12.14 9.79 -9.77
CA SER A 190 11.33 9.46 -10.94
C SER A 190 9.86 9.21 -10.59
N HIS A 191 9.57 8.84 -9.34
CA HIS A 191 8.22 8.53 -8.89
C HIS A 191 7.57 9.77 -8.26
N ILE A 192 6.60 10.34 -8.97
CA ILE A 192 5.81 11.48 -8.46
C ILE A 192 4.71 10.93 -7.52
N PRO A 193 4.72 11.28 -6.22
CA PRO A 193 3.68 10.86 -5.28
C PRO A 193 2.32 11.36 -5.72
N HIS A 194 1.26 10.59 -5.45
CA HIS A 194 -0.15 10.97 -5.70
C HIS A 194 -0.46 11.45 -7.14
N SER A 195 0.32 11.00 -8.12
CA SER A 195 0.17 11.42 -9.53
C SER A 195 -1.05 10.82 -10.23
N ASN A 196 -1.43 9.58 -9.86
CA ASN A 196 -2.52 8.83 -10.50
C ASN A 196 -3.61 8.34 -9.54
N TRP A 197 -3.61 8.85 -8.31
CA TRP A 197 -4.66 8.58 -7.32
C TRP A 197 -4.77 9.75 -6.36
N LYS A 198 -5.97 9.93 -5.80
CA LYS A 198 -6.23 11.02 -4.84
C LYS A 198 -6.16 10.51 -3.41
N PRO A 199 -5.40 11.17 -2.53
CA PRO A 199 -5.32 10.81 -1.10
C PRO A 199 -6.69 10.74 -0.41
N SER A 200 -7.63 11.62 -0.75
CA SER A 200 -8.98 11.63 -0.19
C SER A 200 -9.83 10.41 -0.53
N GLU A 201 -9.59 9.76 -1.67
CA GLU A 201 -10.35 8.59 -2.11
C GLU A 201 -9.82 7.30 -1.46
N HIS A 202 -8.54 7.29 -1.06
CA HIS A 202 -7.85 6.14 -0.47
C HIS A 202 -7.02 6.52 0.76
N ILE A 203 -7.69 6.96 1.83
CA ILE A 203 -7.04 7.39 3.08
C ILE A 203 -6.17 6.28 3.69
N THR A 204 -6.61 5.02 3.62
CA THR A 204 -5.82 3.88 4.12
C THR A 204 -4.51 3.69 3.35
N TRP A 205 -4.45 4.02 2.06
CA TRP A 205 -3.20 3.98 1.30
C TRP A 205 -2.28 5.13 1.66
N LEU A 206 -2.84 6.31 1.90
CA LEU A 206 -2.08 7.47 2.37
C LEU A 206 -1.43 7.21 3.74
N VAL A 207 -2.17 6.62 4.67
CA VAL A 207 -1.63 6.26 6.00
C VAL A 207 -0.58 5.15 5.87
N LEU A 208 -0.79 4.17 4.99
CA LEU A 208 0.21 3.14 4.71
C LEU A 208 1.51 3.76 4.18
N GLU A 209 1.41 4.72 3.25
CA GLU A 209 2.56 5.42 2.67
C GLU A 209 3.36 6.17 3.74
N LEU A 210 2.66 6.91 4.61
CA LEU A 210 3.23 7.64 5.74
C LEU A 210 3.92 6.70 6.75
N GLU A 211 3.21 5.66 7.19
CA GLU A 211 3.67 4.74 8.23
C GLU A 211 4.91 3.96 7.77
N MET A 212 4.94 3.59 6.49
CA MET A 212 6.02 2.80 5.93
C MET A 212 7.19 3.64 5.40
N ASN A 213 7.07 4.97 5.39
CA ASN A 213 8.08 5.88 4.85
C ASN A 213 8.50 5.47 3.42
N ILE A 214 7.51 5.30 2.54
CA ILE A 214 7.70 4.94 1.13
C ILE A 214 6.97 5.94 0.23
N THR A 215 7.23 5.90 -1.08
CA THR A 215 6.34 6.51 -2.08
C THR A 215 5.64 5.40 -2.85
N ILE A 216 4.30 5.43 -2.87
CA ILE A 216 3.53 4.43 -3.64
C ILE A 216 3.65 4.76 -5.12
N ARG A 217 4.17 3.81 -5.91
CA ARG A 217 4.48 4.02 -7.32
C ARG A 217 3.22 3.93 -8.19
N GLU A 218 3.23 4.66 -9.30
CA GLU A 218 2.12 4.72 -10.25
C GLU A 218 1.68 3.31 -10.72
N ILE A 219 2.65 2.43 -11.03
CA ILE A 219 2.36 1.05 -11.45
C ILE A 219 1.68 0.22 -10.37
N GLN A 220 2.04 0.42 -9.10
CA GLN A 220 1.44 -0.30 -7.97
C GLN A 220 -0.03 0.09 -7.81
N ILE A 221 -0.34 1.37 -7.98
CA ILE A 221 -1.72 1.90 -8.00
C ILE A 221 -2.51 1.32 -9.17
N LYS A 222 -1.94 1.31 -10.38
CA LYS A 222 -2.62 0.74 -11.57
C LYS A 222 -2.97 -0.73 -11.35
N VAL A 223 -2.04 -1.52 -10.81
CA VAL A 223 -2.27 -2.94 -10.50
C VAL A 223 -3.32 -3.09 -9.41
N ALA A 224 -3.22 -2.33 -8.32
CA ALA A 224 -4.19 -2.39 -7.22
C ALA A 224 -5.61 -2.06 -7.71
N ASN A 225 -5.78 -0.97 -8.46
CA ASN A 225 -7.06 -0.57 -9.04
C ASN A 225 -7.63 -1.64 -9.97
N HIS A 226 -6.81 -2.23 -10.83
CA HIS A 226 -7.27 -3.31 -11.71
C HIS A 226 -7.74 -4.54 -10.93
N MET A 227 -7.05 -4.90 -9.85
CA MET A 227 -7.45 -6.01 -8.96
C MET A 227 -8.72 -5.70 -8.15
N ILE A 228 -9.01 -4.42 -7.91
CA ILE A 228 -10.19 -3.96 -7.17
C ILE A 228 -11.45 -3.82 -8.05
N GLN A 229 -11.29 -3.48 -9.33
CA GLN A 229 -12.40 -3.23 -10.27
C GLN A 229 -13.57 -4.22 -10.21
N PRO A 230 -13.37 -5.55 -10.10
CA PRO A 230 -14.48 -6.51 -10.02
C PRO A 230 -15.39 -6.32 -8.80
N ASN A 231 -14.88 -5.73 -7.72
CA ASN A 231 -15.62 -5.56 -6.46
C ASN A 231 -16.44 -4.27 -6.43
N ILE A 232 -16.16 -3.31 -7.33
CA ILE A 232 -16.85 -2.01 -7.39
C ILE A 232 -18.14 -2.12 -8.23
N ILE A 233 -18.11 -2.95 -9.27
CA ILE A 233 -19.25 -3.15 -10.15
C ILE A 233 -20.15 -4.18 -9.45
N GLY A 234 -21.23 -3.71 -8.80
CA GLY A 234 -22.15 -4.48 -7.95
C GLY A 234 -22.93 -5.62 -8.63
N ASP A 235 -22.40 -6.17 -9.72
CA ASP A 235 -22.93 -7.33 -10.41
C ASP A 235 -22.35 -8.59 -9.76
N THR A 236 -22.95 -8.97 -8.64
CA THR A 236 -22.67 -10.21 -7.89
C THR A 236 -22.92 -11.50 -8.70
N SER A 237 -23.36 -11.37 -9.95
CA SER A 237 -23.61 -12.48 -10.87
C SER A 237 -22.34 -13.05 -11.53
N THR A 238 -21.21 -12.32 -11.55
CA THR A 238 -19.93 -12.84 -12.07
C THR A 238 -18.72 -12.36 -11.26
N ALA A 239 -18.44 -13.00 -10.13
CA ALA A 239 -17.14 -12.86 -9.47
C ALA A 239 -16.03 -13.31 -10.43
N ARG A 240 -15.27 -12.35 -10.98
CA ARG A 240 -14.16 -12.63 -11.91
C ARG A 240 -12.87 -12.76 -11.13
N ASN A 241 -12.21 -13.90 -11.27
CA ASN A 241 -10.84 -14.08 -10.76
C ASN A 241 -9.88 -13.27 -11.64
N ILE A 242 -9.00 -12.50 -11.00
CA ILE A 242 -7.94 -11.74 -11.67
C ILE A 242 -6.59 -12.36 -11.36
N VAL A 243 -5.78 -12.54 -12.40
CA VAL A 243 -4.38 -12.93 -12.29
C VAL A 243 -3.51 -11.79 -12.80
N MET A 244 -2.55 -11.36 -11.98
CA MET A 244 -1.61 -10.30 -12.31
C MET A 244 -0.18 -10.83 -12.28
N GLN A 245 0.64 -10.40 -13.23
CA GLN A 245 2.08 -10.66 -13.26
C GLN A 245 2.83 -9.33 -13.13
N MET A 246 3.87 -9.30 -12.29
CA MET A 246 4.77 -8.15 -12.18
C MET A 246 6.21 -8.61 -12.09
N ASN A 247 7.14 -7.72 -12.45
CA ASN A 247 8.57 -7.93 -12.31
C ASN A 247 8.97 -8.09 -10.83
N MET A 248 10.08 -8.81 -10.61
CA MET A 248 10.65 -8.96 -9.27
C MET A 248 11.13 -7.59 -8.76
N GLY A 249 10.97 -7.33 -7.47
CA GLY A 249 11.35 -6.04 -6.87
C GLY A 249 10.30 -4.93 -6.95
N GLU A 250 9.21 -5.09 -7.72
CA GLU A 250 8.16 -4.04 -7.86
C GLU A 250 7.24 -3.86 -6.64
N GLY A 251 7.50 -4.57 -5.54
CA GLY A 251 6.72 -4.43 -4.32
C GLY A 251 5.36 -5.15 -4.31
N LYS A 252 5.24 -6.26 -5.06
CA LYS A 252 4.03 -7.13 -5.08
C LYS A 252 3.48 -7.43 -3.69
N THR A 253 4.31 -8.06 -2.86
CA THR A 253 3.94 -8.47 -1.51
C THR A 253 4.16 -7.35 -0.50
N SER A 254 5.11 -6.46 -0.75
CA SER A 254 5.50 -5.46 0.23
C SER A 254 4.62 -4.21 0.24
N VAL A 255 3.96 -3.87 -0.88
CA VAL A 255 3.16 -2.65 -1.05
C VAL A 255 1.74 -2.98 -1.53
N ILE A 256 1.61 -3.68 -2.66
CA ILE A 256 0.29 -3.93 -3.28
C ILE A 256 -0.59 -4.82 -2.41
N LEU A 257 -0.04 -5.91 -1.88
CA LEU A 257 -0.79 -6.81 -1.01
C LEU A 257 -1.38 -6.08 0.23
N PRO A 258 -0.60 -5.32 1.02
CA PRO A 258 -1.15 -4.46 2.08
C PRO A 258 -2.22 -3.48 1.59
N MET A 259 -2.01 -2.79 0.47
CA MET A 259 -2.99 -1.85 -0.11
C MET A 259 -4.32 -2.52 -0.43
N LEU A 260 -4.29 -3.71 -1.05
CA LEU A 260 -5.48 -4.50 -1.34
C LEU A 260 -6.16 -4.97 -0.06
N ALA A 261 -5.38 -5.43 0.92
CA ALA A 261 -5.93 -5.93 2.17
C ALA A 261 -6.73 -4.87 2.91
N VAL A 262 -6.18 -3.66 3.07
CA VAL A 262 -6.88 -2.55 3.76
C VAL A 262 -8.03 -1.98 2.95
N TYR A 263 -7.95 -2.03 1.62
CA TYR A 263 -9.06 -1.61 0.77
C TYR A 263 -10.24 -2.58 0.89
N LEU A 264 -9.96 -3.89 0.77
CA LEU A 264 -10.98 -4.94 0.83
C LEU A 264 -11.56 -5.12 2.22
N SER A 265 -10.82 -4.83 3.28
CA SER A 265 -11.34 -4.85 4.65
C SER A 265 -11.96 -3.52 5.09
N SER A 266 -12.11 -2.52 4.21
CA SER A 266 -12.62 -1.18 4.56
C SER A 266 -14.08 -1.18 5.07
N SER A 267 -14.85 -2.22 4.77
CA SER A 267 -16.25 -2.34 5.18
C SER A 267 -16.47 -3.49 6.15
N ASN A 268 -17.44 -3.36 7.05
CA ASN A 268 -17.86 -4.44 7.95
C ASN A 268 -18.64 -5.57 7.24
N LEU A 269 -18.63 -5.57 5.91
CA LEU A 269 -19.31 -6.56 5.06
C LEU A 269 -18.33 -7.55 4.41
N SER A 270 -17.03 -7.24 4.40
CA SER A 270 -16.01 -8.02 3.71
C SER A 270 -14.82 -8.32 4.61
N LEU A 271 -14.46 -9.60 4.71
CA LEU A 271 -13.28 -10.04 5.46
C LEU A 271 -12.17 -10.42 4.48
N ALA A 272 -11.08 -9.65 4.50
CA ALA A 272 -9.94 -9.92 3.63
C ALA A 272 -9.20 -11.18 4.08
N ARG A 273 -9.06 -12.16 3.19
CA ARG A 273 -8.30 -13.40 3.42
C ARG A 273 -7.12 -13.48 2.46
N ILE A 274 -5.92 -13.44 3.02
CA ILE A 274 -4.66 -13.60 2.31
C ILE A 274 -4.22 -15.06 2.42
N ILE A 275 -4.02 -15.71 1.28
CA ILE A 275 -3.56 -17.09 1.18
C ILE A 275 -2.13 -17.09 0.64
N VAL A 276 -1.20 -17.64 1.41
CA VAL A 276 0.23 -17.73 1.05
C VAL A 276 0.74 -19.16 1.17
N LEU A 277 1.82 -19.47 0.45
CA LEU A 277 2.53 -20.74 0.62
C LEU A 277 3.02 -20.89 2.06
N LYS A 278 2.97 -22.12 2.61
CA LYS A 278 3.36 -22.41 3.99
C LYS A 278 4.76 -21.88 4.34
N SER A 279 5.72 -21.99 3.42
CA SER A 279 7.10 -21.51 3.59
C SER A 279 7.21 -19.98 3.72
N LEU A 280 6.29 -19.24 3.10
CA LEU A 280 6.25 -17.78 3.11
C LEU A 280 5.38 -17.23 4.24
N PHE A 281 4.66 -18.09 4.96
CA PHE A 281 3.71 -17.69 6.00
C PHE A 281 4.35 -16.84 7.11
N PRO A 282 5.46 -17.24 7.76
CA PRO A 282 6.02 -16.47 8.86
C PRO A 282 6.50 -15.08 8.43
N THR A 283 7.17 -15.00 7.28
CA THR A 283 7.68 -13.75 6.71
C THR A 283 6.54 -12.80 6.35
N ASN A 284 5.48 -13.30 5.71
CA ASN A 284 4.31 -12.49 5.37
C ASN A 284 3.55 -12.04 6.63
N TYR A 285 3.41 -12.92 7.62
CA TYR A 285 2.77 -12.58 8.89
C TYR A 285 3.47 -11.41 9.58
N GLN A 286 4.80 -11.49 9.73
CA GLN A 286 5.59 -10.42 10.34
C GLN A 286 5.52 -9.14 9.53
N SER A 287 5.67 -9.22 8.20
CA SER A 287 5.62 -8.04 7.35
C SER A 287 4.25 -7.35 7.36
N LEU A 288 3.16 -8.10 7.30
CA LEU A 288 1.80 -7.54 7.32
C LEU A 288 1.48 -6.94 8.69
N ARG A 289 1.89 -7.62 9.76
CA ARG A 289 1.70 -7.11 11.12
C ARG A 289 2.44 -5.79 11.34
N TYR A 290 3.68 -5.68 10.84
CA TYR A 290 4.46 -4.45 10.91
C TYR A 290 3.81 -3.31 10.11
N LYS A 291 3.26 -3.60 8.92
CA LYS A 291 2.67 -2.60 8.01
C LYS A 291 1.30 -2.11 8.40
N LEU A 292 0.47 -3.01 8.95
CA LEU A 292 -0.95 -2.77 9.12
C LEU A 292 -1.36 -2.62 10.59
N GLY A 293 -0.49 -3.05 11.51
CA GLY A 293 -0.80 -3.10 12.94
C GLY A 293 -0.58 -1.80 13.72
N GLY A 294 0.04 -0.78 13.14
CA GLY A 294 0.26 0.51 13.80
C GLY A 294 -0.85 1.51 13.51
N LEU A 295 -0.61 2.53 12.69
CA LEU A 295 -1.58 3.63 12.46
C LEU A 295 -2.86 3.16 11.78
N LEU A 296 -2.77 2.13 10.93
CA LEU A 296 -3.93 1.50 10.30
C LEU A 296 -4.75 0.62 11.25
N ASN A 297 -4.17 0.23 12.39
CA ASN A 297 -4.81 -0.58 13.44
C ASN A 297 -5.56 -1.82 12.93
N ARG A 298 -5.03 -2.51 11.91
CA ARG A 298 -5.58 -3.77 11.40
C ARG A 298 -4.81 -4.95 11.96
N ARG A 299 -5.52 -5.85 12.64
CA ARG A 299 -4.89 -7.06 13.18
C ARG A 299 -4.78 -8.11 12.09
N ILE A 300 -3.63 -8.78 12.06
CA ILE A 300 -3.43 -9.95 11.21
C ILE A 300 -3.77 -11.19 12.04
N PHE A 301 -4.85 -11.87 11.69
CA PHE A 301 -5.28 -13.12 12.31
C PHE A 301 -4.68 -14.32 11.57
N PRO A 302 -3.68 -15.02 12.14
CA PRO A 302 -3.14 -16.23 11.53
C PRO A 302 -4.14 -17.38 11.73
N PHE A 303 -4.69 -17.89 10.63
CA PHE A 303 -5.47 -19.11 10.63
C PHE A 303 -4.60 -20.28 10.18
N ALA A 304 -4.15 -21.06 11.16
CA ALA A 304 -3.37 -22.29 10.97
C ALA A 304 -4.11 -23.48 11.56
N CYS A 305 -4.12 -24.61 10.84
CA CYS A 305 -4.80 -25.82 11.26
C CYS A 305 -3.90 -27.02 10.98
N ARG A 306 -3.69 -27.88 11.99
CA ARG A 306 -3.05 -29.18 11.81
C ARG A 306 -4.07 -30.29 12.00
N ARG A 307 -3.94 -31.37 11.22
CA ARG A 307 -4.88 -32.50 11.27
C ARG A 307 -4.86 -33.26 12.60
N ASP A 308 -3.77 -33.18 13.35
CA ASP A 308 -3.62 -33.81 14.66
C ASP A 308 -4.19 -32.96 15.81
N MET A 309 -4.73 -31.78 15.54
CA MET A 309 -5.36 -30.95 16.56
C MET A 309 -6.64 -31.62 17.06
N ASN A 310 -6.69 -31.89 18.37
CA ASN A 310 -7.93 -32.32 19.02
C ASN A 310 -8.82 -31.11 19.32
N VAL A 311 -9.50 -30.61 18.29
CA VAL A 311 -10.35 -29.43 18.41
C VAL A 311 -11.73 -29.83 18.96
N LYS A 312 -12.19 -29.14 20.00
CA LYS A 312 -13.52 -29.28 20.59
C LYS A 312 -14.46 -28.19 20.06
N ASP A 313 -15.76 -28.43 20.16
CA ASP A 313 -16.81 -27.48 19.73
C ASP A 313 -16.61 -26.04 20.28
N GLN A 314 -16.29 -25.92 21.57
CA GLN A 314 -16.01 -24.62 22.20
C GLN A 314 -14.88 -23.84 21.50
N GLN A 315 -13.83 -24.53 21.05
CA GLN A 315 -12.70 -23.90 20.37
C GLN A 315 -13.08 -23.46 18.95
N ILE A 316 -13.94 -24.21 18.26
CA ILE A 316 -14.47 -23.82 16.95
C ILE A 316 -15.33 -22.58 17.07
N ASN A 317 -16.19 -22.52 18.09
CA ASN A 317 -17.01 -21.33 18.35
C ASN A 317 -16.13 -20.12 18.67
N GLN A 318 -15.05 -20.28 19.44
CA GLN A 318 -14.08 -19.20 19.66
C GLN A 318 -13.39 -18.72 18.37
N ILE A 319 -13.03 -19.62 17.47
CA ILE A 319 -12.47 -19.27 16.15
C ILE A 319 -13.52 -18.48 15.34
N PHE A 320 -14.77 -18.93 15.36
CA PHE A 320 -15.84 -18.27 14.62
C PHE A 320 -16.13 -16.86 15.13
N GLU A 321 -16.20 -16.69 16.46
CA GLU A 321 -16.37 -15.37 17.08
C GLU A 321 -15.19 -14.45 16.77
N ARG A 322 -13.96 -14.98 16.69
CA ARG A 322 -12.80 -14.20 16.25
C ARG A 322 -12.93 -13.75 14.79
N PHE A 323 -13.47 -14.56 13.90
CA PHE A 323 -13.72 -14.14 12.52
C PHE A 323 -14.80 -13.07 12.42
N LYS A 324 -15.89 -13.19 13.18
CA LYS A 324 -16.95 -12.16 13.24
C LYS A 324 -16.43 -10.85 13.83
N HIS A 325 -15.63 -10.91 14.88
CA HIS A 325 -14.96 -9.75 15.44
C HIS A 325 -13.98 -9.14 14.42
N GLY A 326 -13.26 -9.98 13.68
CA GLY A 326 -12.39 -9.51 12.61
C GLY A 326 -13.16 -8.79 11.50
N LEU A 327 -14.34 -9.28 11.14
CA LEU A 327 -15.22 -8.61 10.19
C LEU A 327 -15.67 -7.23 10.70
N SER A 328 -16.00 -7.08 11.99
CA SER A 328 -16.44 -5.80 12.55
C SER A 328 -15.31 -4.80 12.81
N LYS A 329 -14.07 -5.27 12.92
CA LYS A 329 -12.85 -4.47 13.12
C LYS A 329 -11.99 -4.34 11.88
N CYS A 330 -12.46 -4.80 10.72
CA CYS A 330 -11.74 -4.71 9.46
C CYS A 330 -10.38 -5.44 9.49
N ASP A 331 -10.25 -6.48 10.33
CA ASP A 331 -9.05 -7.29 10.48
C ASP A 331 -8.82 -8.16 9.23
N ILE A 332 -7.62 -8.76 9.13
CA ILE A 332 -7.20 -9.52 7.96
C ILE A 332 -6.82 -10.94 8.37
N ILE A 333 -7.35 -11.94 7.66
CA ILE A 333 -6.97 -13.34 7.86
C ILE A 333 -5.74 -13.66 7.01
N LEU A 334 -4.74 -14.30 7.61
CA LEU A 334 -3.63 -14.91 6.89
C LEU A 334 -3.69 -16.44 7.05
N THR A 335 -3.69 -17.18 5.94
CA THR A 335 -3.74 -18.65 5.96
C THR A 335 -2.88 -19.26 4.84
N SER A 336 -2.76 -20.59 4.83
CA SER A 336 -2.12 -21.35 3.76
C SER A 336 -3.09 -22.37 3.14
N PRO A 337 -2.90 -22.78 1.88
CA PRO A 337 -3.73 -23.82 1.27
C PRO A 337 -3.75 -25.11 2.10
N GLU A 338 -2.62 -25.47 2.71
CA GLU A 338 -2.49 -26.66 3.54
C GLU A 338 -3.31 -26.56 4.84
N ASP A 339 -3.39 -25.37 5.43
CA ASP A 339 -4.19 -25.13 6.64
C ASP A 339 -5.69 -25.19 6.32
N ILE A 340 -6.13 -24.63 5.19
CA ILE A 340 -7.52 -24.71 4.72
C ILE A 340 -7.90 -26.18 4.51
N LEU A 341 -7.07 -26.92 3.75
CA LEU A 341 -7.33 -28.32 3.47
C LEU A 341 -7.30 -29.18 4.75
N SER A 342 -6.40 -28.88 5.68
CA SER A 342 -6.34 -29.59 6.96
C SER A 342 -7.60 -29.36 7.79
N PHE A 343 -8.15 -28.14 7.76
CA PHE A 343 -9.43 -27.84 8.42
C PHE A 343 -10.59 -28.59 7.76
N ASP A 344 -10.62 -28.66 6.42
CA ASP A 344 -11.63 -29.41 5.68
C ASP A 344 -11.60 -30.91 5.98
N LEU A 345 -10.42 -31.52 6.00
CA LEU A 345 -10.25 -32.93 6.32
C LEU A 345 -10.56 -33.23 7.79
N LEU A 346 -10.16 -32.36 8.72
CA LEU A 346 -10.45 -32.52 10.14
C LEU A 346 -11.97 -32.53 10.41
N THR A 347 -12.73 -31.69 9.71
CA THR A 347 -14.19 -31.69 9.76
C THR A 347 -14.77 -33.06 9.37
N ILE A 348 -14.25 -33.66 8.28
CA ILE A 348 -14.68 -34.99 7.82
C ILE A 348 -14.30 -36.06 8.86
N ASP A 349 -13.09 -36.01 9.41
CA ASP A 349 -12.63 -36.97 10.43
C ASP A 349 -13.47 -36.91 11.70
N LYS A 350 -13.88 -35.71 12.15
CA LYS A 350 -14.80 -35.53 13.29
C LYS A 350 -16.16 -36.17 13.02
N CYS A 351 -16.72 -35.98 11.83
CA CYS A 351 -17.95 -36.66 11.42
C CYS A 351 -17.78 -38.20 11.39
N ARG A 352 -16.64 -38.71 10.94
CA ARG A 352 -16.36 -40.17 10.93
C ARG A 352 -16.21 -40.78 12.32
N ARG A 353 -15.79 -40.00 13.31
CA ARG A 353 -15.66 -40.42 14.72
C ARG A 353 -16.96 -40.27 15.51
N ASN A 354 -18.08 -39.98 14.86
CA ASN A 354 -19.38 -39.69 15.48
C ASN A 354 -19.38 -38.42 16.37
N GLU A 355 -18.43 -37.51 16.19
CA GLU A 355 -18.40 -36.21 16.87
C GLU A 355 -19.20 -35.15 16.07
N PHE A 356 -20.48 -35.41 15.84
CA PHE A 356 -21.31 -34.64 14.90
C PHE A 356 -21.51 -33.17 15.29
N ASP A 357 -21.60 -32.85 16.58
CA ASP A 357 -21.76 -31.46 17.04
C ASP A 357 -20.57 -30.59 16.62
N THR A 358 -19.35 -31.10 16.86
CA THR A 358 -18.12 -30.39 16.48
C THR A 358 -18.00 -30.31 14.96
N GLY A 359 -18.30 -31.40 14.23
CA GLY A 359 -18.30 -31.40 12.77
C GLY A 359 -19.29 -30.38 12.17
N ARG A 360 -20.49 -30.26 12.76
CA ARG A 360 -21.52 -29.28 12.34
C ARG A 360 -21.07 -27.83 12.57
N SER A 361 -20.45 -27.54 13.70
CA SER A 361 -19.89 -26.22 13.96
C SER A 361 -18.77 -25.88 12.99
N MET A 362 -17.87 -26.82 12.69
CA MET A 362 -16.80 -26.63 11.70
C MET A 362 -17.36 -26.37 10.29
N LEU A 363 -18.35 -27.16 9.85
CA LEU A 363 -19.04 -26.94 8.58
C LEU A 363 -19.70 -25.55 8.50
N THR A 364 -20.25 -25.07 9.61
CA THR A 364 -20.86 -23.73 9.70
C THR A 364 -19.82 -22.65 9.46
N VAL A 365 -18.63 -22.76 10.08
CA VAL A 365 -17.51 -21.84 9.84
C VAL A 365 -17.03 -21.90 8.39
N GLN A 366 -16.88 -23.10 7.82
CA GLN A 366 -16.45 -23.26 6.42
C GLN A 366 -17.42 -22.62 5.42
N ARG A 367 -18.73 -22.79 5.64
CA ARG A 367 -19.76 -22.18 4.79
C ARG A 367 -19.78 -20.67 4.90
N TRP A 368 -19.50 -20.13 6.08
CA TRP A 368 -19.43 -18.69 6.30
C TRP A 368 -18.19 -18.04 5.66
N LEU A 369 -17.09 -18.78 5.52
CA LEU A 369 -15.84 -18.31 4.88
C LEU A 369 -15.84 -18.40 3.34
N LYS A 370 -16.94 -18.89 2.74
CA LYS A 370 -17.18 -18.91 1.29
C LYS A 370 -18.09 -17.75 0.93
#